data_AF-A0A358HVA9-F1
#
_entry.id   AF-A0A358HVA9-F1
#
_cell.length_a   1.000
_cell.length_b   1.000
_cell.length_c   1.000
_cell.angle_alpha   90.00
_cell.angle_beta   90.00
_cell.angle_gamma   90.00
#
_symmetry.space_group_name_H-M   'P 1'
#
loop_
_entity.id
_entity.type
_entity.pdbx_description
1 polymer ?
#
loop_
_entity_poly.entity_id
_entity_poly.type
_entity_poly.pdbx_seq_one_letter_code
_entity_poly.pdbx_strand_id
1 'polypeptide(L)'
;MRWENLLSSHRLEFRDGKIRLPEGAPYPTPDGRSPFQIDVDRVIFSSSFRRLQNKTQVHPLSENDHVHTRLTHTIEVGSVGQSLGLMAGAHIVKQLPEDSETTVADIGYMVQA
;
A
#
# COMPACT_ATOMS: atom_id res chain seq x y z
N MET A 1 -2.09 18.93 -11.29
CA MET A 1 -1.42 17.93 -10.42
C MET A 1 -0.19 17.40 -11.15
N ARG A 2 0.88 17.01 -10.45
CA ARG A 2 2.07 16.37 -11.06
C ARG A 2 2.14 14.92 -10.58
N TRP A 3 2.06 13.96 -11.49
CA TRP A 3 2.04 12.53 -11.15
C TRP A 3 3.33 12.07 -10.46
N GLU A 4 4.48 12.61 -10.86
CA GLU A 4 5.79 12.34 -10.24
C GLU A 4 5.80 12.58 -8.73
N ASN A 5 5.13 13.63 -8.27
CA ASN A 5 5.04 13.95 -6.84
C ASN A 5 4.07 13.01 -6.10
N LEU A 6 3.04 12.51 -6.78
CA LEU A 6 2.02 11.64 -6.21
C LEU A 6 2.46 10.17 -6.17
N LEU A 7 3.32 9.76 -7.11
CA LEU A 7 3.84 8.39 -7.28
C LEU A 7 5.25 8.24 -6.67
N SER A 8 5.60 9.10 -5.70
CA SER A 8 6.92 9.08 -5.07
C SER A 8 7.11 7.83 -4.22
N SER A 9 8.23 7.13 -4.43
CA SER A 9 8.69 6.00 -3.62
C SER A 9 9.55 6.43 -2.41
N HIS A 10 9.73 7.73 -2.18
CA HIS A 10 10.42 8.25 -1.00
C HIS A 10 9.67 7.89 0.28
N ARG A 11 10.42 7.52 1.31
CA ARG A 11 9.90 7.15 2.62
C ARG A 11 10.19 8.24 3.63
N LEU A 12 9.24 8.51 4.53
CA LEU A 12 9.46 9.47 5.60
C LEU A 12 10.55 8.97 6.54
N GLU A 13 11.52 9.84 6.82
CA GLU A 13 12.59 9.60 7.77
C GLU A 13 12.38 10.42 9.04
N PHE A 14 12.69 9.81 10.18
CA PHE A 14 12.77 10.51 11.45
C PHE A 14 14.24 10.77 11.78
N ARG A 15 14.68 12.01 11.63
CA ARG A 15 16.06 12.44 11.89
C ARG A 15 16.06 13.74 12.67
N ASP A 16 16.90 13.82 13.70
CA ASP A 16 17.04 15.00 14.57
C ASP A 16 15.71 15.48 15.18
N GLY A 17 14.83 14.53 15.56
CA GLY A 17 13.52 14.85 16.15
C GLY A 17 12.47 15.37 15.17
N LYS A 18 12.74 15.36 13.86
CA LYS A 18 11.83 15.86 12.81
C LYS A 18 11.55 14.78 11.77
N ILE A 19 10.32 14.79 11.25
CA ILE A 19 9.93 14.00 10.09
C ILE A 19 10.34 14.77 8.83
N ARG A 20 11.08 14.14 7.93
CA ARG A 20 11.51 14.72 6.65
C ARG A 20 11.36 13.71 5.52
N LEU A 21 11.19 14.22 4.31
CA LEU A 21 11.43 13.43 3.11
C LEU A 21 12.94 13.41 2.84
N PRO A 22 13.55 12.24 2.60
CA PRO A 22 14.96 12.16 2.27
C PRO A 22 15.28 12.90 0.97
N GLU A 23 16.48 13.48 0.92
CA GLU A 23 17.03 14.05 -0.29
C GLU A 23 17.82 12.96 -1.04
N GLY A 24 17.51 12.74 -2.32
CA GLY A 24 18.27 11.82 -3.17
C GLY A 24 17.39 10.84 -3.95
N ALA A 25 18.00 9.75 -4.43
CA ALA A 25 17.25 8.69 -5.08
C ALA A 25 16.47 7.85 -4.05
N PRO A 26 15.32 7.27 -4.42
CA PRO A 26 14.59 6.35 -3.56
C PRO A 26 15.47 5.17 -3.09
N TYR A 27 15.12 4.60 -1.94
CA TYR A 27 15.84 3.46 -1.39
C TYR A 27 15.86 2.29 -2.38
N PRO A 28 17.04 1.78 -2.77
CA PRO A 28 17.13 0.61 -3.64
C PRO A 28 16.51 -0.59 -2.92
N THR A 29 15.67 -1.35 -3.64
CA THR A 29 15.09 -2.60 -3.13
C THR A 29 16.02 -3.76 -3.51
N PRO A 30 16.76 -4.37 -2.56
CA PRO A 30 17.81 -5.33 -2.90
C PRO A 30 17.28 -6.66 -3.44
N ASP A 31 15.98 -6.92 -3.28
CA ASP A 31 15.33 -8.20 -3.53
C ASP A 31 14.38 -8.20 -4.74
N GLY A 32 14.40 -7.12 -5.54
CA GLY A 32 13.61 -7.00 -6.76
C GLY A 32 12.12 -6.71 -6.54
N ARG A 33 11.67 -6.52 -5.29
CA ARG A 33 10.29 -6.07 -5.01
C ARG A 33 10.14 -4.58 -5.26
N SER A 34 8.94 -4.18 -5.64
CA SER A 34 8.59 -2.76 -5.70
C SER A 34 8.61 -2.12 -4.30
N PRO A 35 9.03 -0.84 -4.16
CA PRO A 35 8.85 -0.10 -2.92
C PRO A 35 7.41 -0.14 -2.39
N PHE A 36 6.41 -0.12 -3.27
CA PHE A 36 5.01 -0.13 -2.87
C PHE A 36 4.56 -1.52 -2.41
N GLN A 37 5.06 -2.58 -3.07
CA GLN A 37 4.86 -3.96 -2.60
C GLN A 37 5.43 -4.16 -1.19
N ILE A 38 6.61 -3.62 -0.91
CA ILE A 38 7.23 -3.67 0.43
C ILE A 38 6.34 -3.00 1.49
N ASP A 39 5.60 -1.95 1.14
CA ASP A 39 4.69 -1.28 2.07
C ASP A 39 3.47 -2.13 2.40
N VAL A 40 2.89 -2.78 1.40
CA VAL A 40 1.83 -3.76 1.61
C VAL A 40 2.30 -4.86 2.56
N ASP A 41 3.50 -5.40 2.35
CA ASP A 41 4.08 -6.43 3.23
C ASP A 41 4.26 -5.89 4.66
N ARG A 42 4.81 -4.68 4.83
CA ARG A 42 4.99 -4.07 6.16
C ARG A 42 3.69 -3.90 6.91
N VAL A 43 2.62 -3.48 6.23
CA VAL A 43 1.28 -3.35 6.82
C VAL A 43 0.78 -4.73 7.25
N ILE A 44 0.78 -5.72 6.34
CA ILE A 44 0.27 -7.08 6.58
C ILE A 44 0.98 -7.75 7.77
N PHE A 45 2.32 -7.63 7.85
CA PHE A 45 3.10 -8.26 8.92
C PHE A 45 3.12 -7.46 10.24
N SER A 46 2.56 -6.25 10.26
CA SER A 46 2.54 -5.41 11.47
C SER A 46 1.71 -6.04 12.59
N SER A 47 2.09 -5.75 13.84
CA SER A 47 1.29 -6.15 15.01
C SER A 47 -0.07 -5.44 15.03
N SER A 48 -0.13 -4.19 14.57
CA SER A 48 -1.37 -3.42 14.44
C SER A 48 -2.38 -4.09 13.51
N PHE A 49 -1.94 -4.56 12.34
CA PHE A 49 -2.81 -5.24 11.38
C PHE A 49 -3.29 -6.59 11.92
N ARG A 50 -2.40 -7.40 12.51
CA ARG A 50 -2.77 -8.67 13.16
C ARG A 50 -3.83 -8.50 14.27
N ARG A 51 -3.80 -7.39 15.01
CA ARG A 51 -4.82 -7.08 16.04
C ARG A 51 -6.23 -6.92 15.46
N LEU A 52 -6.39 -6.63 14.16
CA LEU A 52 -7.71 -6.53 13.52
C LEU A 52 -8.47 -7.86 13.50
N GLN A 53 -7.77 -9.00 13.63
CA GLN A 53 -8.40 -10.32 13.72
C GLN A 53 -9.36 -10.41 14.91
N ASN A 54 -9.02 -9.76 16.02
CA ASN A 54 -9.82 -9.75 17.25
C ASN A 54 -10.65 -8.46 17.39
N LYS A 55 -10.95 -7.79 16.28
CA LYS A 55 -11.84 -6.62 16.25
C LYS A 55 -13.06 -6.95 15.41
N THR A 56 -14.23 -6.86 16.03
CA THR A 56 -15.49 -7.04 15.31
C THR A 56 -15.91 -5.75 14.61
N GLN A 57 -16.72 -5.91 13.56
CA GLN A 57 -17.23 -4.78 12.77
C GLN A 57 -18.51 -4.22 13.40
N VAL A 58 -19.44 -5.07 13.88
CA VAL A 58 -20.71 -4.65 14.52
C VAL A 58 -21.27 -5.71 15.51
N HIS A 59 -21.16 -7.01 15.22
CA HIS A 59 -21.71 -8.07 16.08
C HIS A 59 -20.68 -8.61 17.11
N PRO A 60 -21.11 -9.15 18.27
CA PRO A 60 -20.23 -9.93 19.15
C PRO A 60 -19.61 -11.10 18.37
N LEU A 61 -18.41 -11.55 18.77
CA LEU A 61 -17.84 -12.80 18.25
C LEU A 61 -18.79 -13.93 18.65
N SER A 62 -19.71 -14.34 17.77
CA SER A 62 -20.46 -15.58 17.94
C SER A 62 -19.48 -16.75 17.82
N GLU A 63 -19.80 -17.90 18.40
CA GLU A 63 -19.05 -19.19 18.23
C GLU A 63 -19.07 -19.73 16.77
N ASN A 64 -19.35 -18.87 15.80
CA ASN A 64 -19.48 -19.19 14.40
C ASN A 64 -18.35 -18.51 13.63
N ASP A 65 -17.44 -19.31 13.08
CA ASP A 65 -16.20 -18.89 12.40
C ASP A 65 -16.45 -18.06 11.11
N HIS A 66 -17.71 -17.86 10.72
CA HIS A 66 -18.13 -17.11 9.53
C HIS A 66 -18.41 -15.62 9.78
N VAL A 67 -18.16 -15.07 10.97
CA VAL A 67 -18.31 -13.63 11.21
C VAL A 67 -17.10 -12.88 10.67
N HIS A 68 -17.31 -11.96 9.73
CA HIS A 68 -16.26 -11.08 9.23
C HIS A 68 -15.63 -10.29 10.39
N THR A 69 -14.32 -10.44 10.55
CA THR A 69 -13.50 -9.60 11.42
C THR A 69 -13.09 -8.35 10.65
N ARG A 70 -12.62 -7.30 11.35
CA ARG A 70 -12.04 -6.15 10.65
C ARG A 70 -10.84 -6.55 9.79
N LEU A 71 -10.12 -7.63 10.14
CA LEU A 71 -9.02 -8.15 9.35
C LEU A 71 -9.50 -8.68 7.99
N THR A 72 -10.46 -9.59 7.97
CA THR A 72 -10.97 -10.18 6.73
C THR A 72 -11.58 -9.12 5.82
N HIS A 73 -12.34 -8.19 6.40
CA HIS A 73 -12.88 -7.05 5.63
C HIS A 73 -11.78 -6.18 5.03
N THR A 74 -10.72 -5.88 5.78
CA THR A 74 -9.60 -5.06 5.28
C THR A 74 -8.86 -5.77 4.14
N ILE A 75 -8.68 -7.09 4.22
CA ILE A 75 -8.04 -7.88 3.14
C ILE A 75 -8.90 -7.86 1.87
N GLU A 76 -10.22 -8.04 2.00
CA GLU A 76 -11.16 -7.96 0.87
C GLU A 76 -11.14 -6.57 0.22
N VAL A 77 -11.20 -5.51 1.03
CA VAL A 77 -11.13 -4.11 0.56
C VAL A 77 -9.80 -3.84 -0.15
N GLY A 78 -8.67 -4.31 0.41
CA GLY A 78 -7.36 -4.17 -0.21
C GLY A 78 -7.27 -4.86 -1.58
N SER A 79 -7.88 -6.05 -1.72
CA SER A 79 -7.95 -6.75 -3.02
C SER A 79 -8.75 -5.97 -4.06
N VAL A 80 -9.90 -5.41 -3.66
CA VAL A 80 -10.70 -4.52 -4.54
C VAL A 80 -9.91 -3.26 -4.90
N GLY A 81 -9.23 -2.65 -3.93
CA GLY A 81 -8.36 -1.49 -4.13
C GLY A 81 -7.25 -1.77 -5.15
N GLN A 82 -6.57 -2.91 -5.04
CA GLN A 82 -5.55 -3.34 -6.00
C GLN A 82 -6.13 -3.45 -7.41
N SER A 83 -7.31 -4.07 -7.57
CA SER A 83 -7.97 -4.20 -8.87
C SER A 83 -8.29 -2.84 -9.50
N LEU A 84 -8.83 -1.91 -8.70
CA LEU A 84 -9.09 -0.54 -9.14
C LEU A 84 -7.81 0.20 -9.51
N GLY A 85 -6.75 0.04 -8.72
CA GLY A 85 -5.42 0.63 -8.98
C GLY A 85 -4.81 0.12 -10.28
N LEU A 86 -4.89 -1.19 -10.56
CA LEU A 86 -4.44 -1.77 -11.82
C LEU A 86 -5.22 -1.23 -13.02
N MET A 87 -6.55 -1.14 -12.92
CA MET A 87 -7.39 -0.58 -13.97
C MET A 87 -7.05 0.88 -14.24
N ALA A 88 -6.95 1.72 -13.20
CA ALA A 88 -6.58 3.12 -13.35
C ALA A 88 -5.14 3.27 -13.86
N GLY A 89 -4.21 2.45 -13.36
CA GLY A 89 -2.80 2.45 -13.73
C GLY A 89 -2.58 2.19 -15.22
N ALA A 90 -3.38 1.31 -15.84
CA ALA A 90 -3.34 1.07 -17.28
C ALA A 90 -3.64 2.33 -18.13
N HIS A 91 -4.32 3.32 -17.56
CA HIS A 91 -4.55 4.62 -18.19
C HIS A 91 -3.54 5.68 -17.75
N ILE A 92 -3.14 5.69 -16.47
CA ILE A 92 -2.23 6.69 -15.89
C ILE A 92 -0.83 6.55 -16.48
N VAL A 93 -0.31 5.33 -16.64
CA VAL A 93 1.06 5.10 -17.17
C VAL A 93 1.26 5.70 -18.56
N LYS A 94 0.19 5.80 -19.37
CA LYS A 94 0.23 6.42 -20.71
C LYS A 94 0.43 7.94 -20.67
N GLN A 95 0.23 8.56 -19.51
CA GLN A 95 0.38 10.00 -19.29
C GLN A 95 1.66 10.35 -18.53
N LEU A 96 2.45 9.34 -18.15
CA LEU A 96 3.72 9.54 -17.47
C LEU A 96 4.83 9.90 -18.46
N PRO A 97 5.87 10.62 -18.02
CA PRO A 97 7.10 10.80 -18.80
C PRO A 97 7.70 9.46 -19.25
N GLU A 98 8.37 9.43 -20.40
CA GLU A 98 8.99 8.19 -20.94
C GLU A 98 10.07 7.60 -20.03
N ASP A 99 10.71 8.43 -19.21
CA ASP A 99 11.72 8.04 -18.22
C ASP A 99 11.12 7.59 -16.88
N SER A 100 9.79 7.53 -16.76
CA SER A 100 9.13 7.04 -15.55
C SER A 100 9.32 5.53 -15.37
N GLU A 101 9.91 5.16 -14.25
CA GLU A 101 10.06 3.75 -13.84
C GLU A 101 8.77 3.17 -13.21
N THR A 102 7.69 3.96 -13.11
CA THR A 102 6.46 3.52 -12.46
C THR A 102 5.66 2.57 -13.33
N THR A 103 5.38 1.39 -12.80
CA THR A 103 4.60 0.36 -13.49
C THR A 103 3.12 0.42 -13.12
N VAL A 104 2.28 -0.28 -13.89
CA VAL A 104 0.86 -0.47 -13.54
C VAL A 104 0.72 -1.24 -12.22
N ALA A 105 1.62 -2.20 -11.95
CA ALA A 105 1.64 -2.96 -10.72
C ALA A 105 1.93 -2.07 -9.50
N ASP A 106 2.83 -1.09 -9.63
CA ASP A 106 3.12 -0.11 -8.57
C ASP A 106 1.87 0.66 -8.16
N ILE A 107 1.10 1.15 -9.13
CA ILE A 107 -0.17 1.85 -8.87
C ILE A 107 -1.18 0.89 -8.22
N GLY A 108 -1.20 -0.38 -8.62
CA GLY A 108 -2.00 -1.42 -7.95
C GLY A 108 -1.64 -1.57 -6.48
N TYR A 109 -0.35 -1.70 -6.14
CA TYR A 109 0.11 -1.81 -4.76
C TYR A 109 -0.13 -0.54 -3.94
N MET A 110 -0.06 0.65 -4.56
CA MET A 110 -0.37 1.91 -3.87
C MET A 110 -1.83 2.02 -3.42
N VAL A 111 -2.77 1.52 -4.24
CA VAL A 111 -4.22 1.61 -3.93
C VAL A 111 -4.69 0.45 -3.04
N GLN A 112 -3.94 -0.65 -2.98
CA GLN A 112 -4.21 -1.77 -2.08
C GLN A 112 -4.07 -1.40 -0.59
N ALA A 113 -3.21 -0.42 -0.28
CA ALA A 113 -2.78 -0.07 1.07
C ALA A 113 -3.79 0.77 1.86
#